data_AF-M1M8F7-F1
#
_entry.id   AF-M1M8F7-F1
#
_cell.length_a   1.000
_cell.length_b   1.000
_cell.length_c   1.000
_cell.angle_alpha   90.00
_cell.angle_beta   90.00
_cell.angle_gamma   90.00
#
_symmetry.space_group_name_H-M   'P 1'
#
loop_
_entity.id
_entity.type
_entity.pdbx_description
1 polymer ?
#
loop_
_entity_poly.entity_id
_entity_poly.type
_entity_poly.pdbx_seq_one_letter_code
_entity_poly.pdbx_strand_id
1 'polypeptide(L)' 'MKKIFGVNDKTFHKEIKPEIIKQINKDPVYSKEFKKMGNNPDIGVDGSGNIVLKDVRTGKTLQTNWSFESFIP' A
#
# COMPACT_ATOMS: atom_id res chain seq x y z
N MET A 1 -8.95 9.66 18.02
CA MET A 1 -8.66 9.72 16.56
C MET A 1 -8.02 8.39 16.18
N LYS A 2 -8.58 7.66 15.21
CA LYS A 2 -8.03 6.35 14.82
C LYS A 2 -6.67 6.57 14.14
N LYS A 3 -5.68 5.76 14.49
CA LYS A 3 -4.36 5.75 13.86
C LYS A 3 -4.20 4.49 13.01
N ILE A 4 -3.57 4.62 11.86
CA ILE A 4 -3.20 3.54 10.95
C ILE A 4 -1.68 3.64 10.76
N PHE A 5 -0.93 2.60 11.13
CA PHE A 5 0.54 2.58 11.01
C PHE A 5 1.22 3.84 11.59
N GLY A 6 0.77 4.29 12.75
CA GLY A 6 1.32 5.48 13.43
C GLY A 6 0.80 6.84 12.92
N VAL A 7 0.20 6.90 11.73
CA VAL A 7 -0.40 8.14 11.18
C VAL A 7 -1.89 8.23 11.49
N ASN A 8 -2.46 9.43 11.36
CA ASN A 8 -3.90 9.59 11.51
C ASN A 8 -4.66 8.96 10.31
N ASP A 9 -5.85 8.42 10.58
CA ASP A 9 -6.69 7.72 9.59
C ASP A 9 -7.00 8.56 8.34
N LYS A 10 -7.26 9.86 8.52
CA LYS A 10 -7.56 10.79 7.43
C LYS A 10 -6.36 10.96 6.48
N THR A 11 -5.16 11.16 7.04
CA THR A 11 -3.91 11.29 6.27
C THR A 11 -3.58 9.98 5.57
N PHE A 12 -3.78 8.83 6.24
CA PHE A 12 -3.60 7.54 5.58
C PHE A 12 -4.50 7.41 4.34
N HIS A 13 -5.81 7.67 4.48
CA HIS A 13 -6.76 7.50 3.39
C HIS A 13 -6.69 8.57 2.30
N LYS A 14 -6.34 9.81 2.64
CA LYS A 14 -6.36 10.96 1.71
C LYS A 14 -5.01 11.28 1.07
N GLU A 15 -3.92 10.88 1.68
CA GLU A 15 -2.57 11.29 1.26
C GLU A 15 -1.71 10.06 0.96
N ILE A 16 -1.53 9.18 1.94
CA ILE A 16 -0.59 8.04 1.83
C ILE A 16 -1.09 6.96 0.88
N LYS A 17 -2.32 6.45 1.06
CA LYS A 17 -2.88 5.39 0.22
C LYS A 17 -2.88 5.78 -1.27
N PRO A 18 -3.33 6.99 -1.67
CA PRO A 18 -3.25 7.42 -3.06
C PRO A 18 -1.82 7.44 -3.64
N GLU A 19 -0.82 7.90 -2.89
CA GLU A 19 0.56 7.94 -3.38
C GLU A 19 1.15 6.53 -3.55
N ILE A 20 0.87 5.59 -2.63
CA ILE A 20 1.26 4.18 -2.80
C ILE A 20 0.64 3.59 -4.07
N ILE A 21 -0.66 3.81 -4.29
CA ILE A 21 -1.37 3.31 -5.48
C ILE A 21 -0.82 3.93 -6.76
N LYS A 22 -0.51 5.23 -6.75
CA LYS A 22 0.09 5.93 -7.89
C LYS A 22 1.50 5.42 -8.20
N GLN A 23 2.32 5.18 -7.17
CA GLN A 23 3.67 4.63 -7.35
C GLN A 23 3.63 3.21 -7.91
N ILE A 24 2.81 2.32 -7.34
CA ILE A 24 2.75 0.91 -7.78
C ILE A 24 2.19 0.73 -9.18
N ASN A 25 1.30 1.61 -9.64
CA ASN A 25 0.85 1.60 -11.02
C ASN A 25 1.95 1.94 -12.03
N LYS A 26 2.95 2.73 -11.63
CA LYS A 26 4.07 3.17 -12.48
C LYS A 26 5.31 2.30 -12.34
N ASP A 27 5.40 1.53 -11.26
CA ASP A 27 6.58 0.74 -10.94
C ASP A 27 6.74 -0.46 -11.89
N PRO A 28 7.90 -0.64 -12.56
CA PRO A 28 8.09 -1.72 -13.52
C PRO A 28 8.19 -3.11 -12.87
N VAL A 29 8.54 -3.20 -11.59
CA VAL A 29 8.67 -4.45 -10.84
C VAL A 29 7.28 -4.95 -10.41
N TYR A 30 6.46 -4.05 -9.87
CA TYR A 30 5.22 -4.44 -9.20
C TYR A 30 3.95 -4.23 -10.03
N SER A 31 3.94 -3.28 -10.99
CA SER A 31 2.70 -2.86 -11.68
C SER A 31 1.98 -4.00 -12.39
N LYS A 32 2.71 -4.95 -12.97
CA LYS A 32 2.11 -6.09 -13.68
C LYS A 32 1.33 -7.01 -12.75
N GLU A 33 1.87 -7.30 -11.56
CA GLU A 33 1.18 -8.14 -10.59
C GLU A 33 0.06 -7.35 -9.90
N PHE A 34 0.31 -6.10 -9.57
CA PHE A 34 -0.70 -5.20 -8.99
C PHE A 34 -1.95 -5.09 -9.87
N LYS A 35 -1.80 -4.91 -11.19
CA LYS A 35 -2.93 -4.83 -12.13
C LYS A 35 -3.81 -6.08 -12.14
N LYS A 36 -3.28 -7.25 -11.78
CA LYS A 36 -4.07 -8.49 -11.66
C LYS A 36 -4.93 -8.52 -10.40
N MET A 37 -4.54 -7.79 -9.35
CA MET A 37 -5.29 -7.67 -8.10
C MET A 37 -6.50 -6.73 -8.23
N GLY A 38 -6.48 -5.84 -9.23
CA GLY A 38 -7.49 -4.80 -9.43
C GLY A 38 -7.13 -3.47 -8.77
N ASN A 39 -8.13 -2.58 -8.61
CA ASN A 39 -7.87 -1.16 -8.34
C ASN A 39 -7.98 -0.75 -6.86
N ASN A 40 -8.40 -1.64 -5.95
CA ASN A 40 -8.62 -1.29 -4.55
C ASN A 40 -8.09 -2.36 -3.59
N PRO A 41 -6.76 -2.49 -3.48
CA PRO A 41 -6.18 -3.37 -2.47
C PRO A 41 -6.38 -2.80 -1.06
N ASP A 42 -6.34 -3.70 -0.08
CA ASP A 42 -5.98 -3.33 1.28
C ASP A 42 -4.47 -3.10 1.36
N ILE A 43 -4.05 -2.15 2.19
CA ILE A 43 -2.64 -1.82 2.41
C ILE A 43 -2.29 -2.15 3.85
N GLY A 44 -1.28 -2.99 4.01
CA GLY A 44 -0.67 -3.40 5.27
C GLY A 44 0.82 -3.06 5.31
N VAL A 45 1.44 -3.37 6.44
CA VAL A 45 2.89 -3.25 6.66
C VAL A 45 3.39 -4.58 7.25
N ASP A 46 4.51 -5.10 6.75
CA ASP A 46 5.14 -6.32 7.27
C ASP A 46 5.97 -6.06 8.54
N GLY A 47 6.57 -7.12 9.09
CA GLY A 47 7.41 -7.02 10.30
C GLY A 47 8.70 -6.19 10.12
N SER A 48 9.06 -5.86 8.88
CA SER A 48 10.22 -5.05 8.52
C SER A 48 9.84 -3.59 8.21
N GLY A 49 8.56 -3.24 8.30
CA GLY A 49 8.10 -1.88 7.97
C GLY A 49 7.79 -1.66 6.48
N ASN A 50 7.81 -2.70 5.64
CA ASN A 50 7.53 -2.56 4.21
C ASN A 50 6.05 -2.71 3.89
N ILE A 51 5.60 -2.01 2.84
CA ILE A 51 4.23 -2.05 2.35
C ILE A 51 3.90 -3.43 1.78
N VAL A 52 2.75 -3.96 2.20
CA VAL A 52 2.13 -5.16 1.65
C VAL A 52 0.75 -4.81 1.12
N LEU A 53 0.48 -5.10 -0.15
CA LEU A 53 -0.85 -4.93 -0.74
C LEU A 53 -1.57 -6.27 -0.70
N LYS A 54 -2.84 -6.27 -0.32
CA LYS A 54 -3.69 -7.47 -0.28
C LYS A 54 -4.88 -7.29 -1.20
N ASP A 55 -5.08 -8.26 -2.08
CA ASP A 55 -6.28 -8.38 -2.89
C ASP A 55 -7.45 -8.76 -1.97
N VAL A 56 -8.43 -7.86 -1.87
CA VAL A 56 -9.61 -8.05 -1.01
C VAL A 56 -10.52 -9.19 -1.48
N ARG A 57 -10.45 -9.58 -2.76
CA ARG A 57 -11.25 -10.65 -3.34
C ARG A 57 -10.61 -12.02 -3.16
N THR A 58 -9.30 -12.12 -3.40
CA THR A 58 -8.59 -13.41 -3.42
C THR A 58 -7.75 -13.67 -2.19
N GLY A 59 -7.48 -12.63 -1.38
CA GLY A 59 -6.58 -12.70 -0.24
C GLY A 59 -5.10 -12.74 -0.60
N LYS A 60 -4.74 -12.78 -1.90
CA LYS A 60 -3.34 -12.77 -2.36
C LYS A 60 -2.64 -11.48 -1.93
N THR A 61 -1.38 -11.61 -1.54
CA THR A 61 -0.56 -10.49 -1.10
C THR A 61 0.57 -10.22 -2.09
N LEU A 62 0.83 -8.95 -2.35
CA LEU A 62 1.99 -8.45 -3.06
C LEU A 62 2.90 -7.76 -2.03
N GLN A 63 4.02 -8.38 -1.72
CA GLN A 63 5.04 -7.78 -0.87
C GLN A 63 5.91 -6.84 -1.70
N THR A 64 6.25 -5.69 -1.10
CA THR A 64 7.16 -4.71 -1.70
C THR A 64 8.38 -4.53 -0.79
N ASN A 65 9.42 -3.92 -1.32
CA ASN A 65 10.57 -3.43 -0.54
C ASN A 65 10.46 -1.94 -0.20
N TRP A 66 9.23 -1.41 -0.16
CA TRP A 66 8.97 -0.01 0.08
C TRP A 66 8.64 0.24 1.54
N SER A 67 9.50 0.99 2.23
CA SER A 67 9.21 1.42 3.61
C SER A 67 7.96 2.28 3.65
N PHE A 68 7.04 1.97 4.57
CA PHE A 68 5.86 2.80 4.81
C PHE A 68 6.23 4.23 5.22
N GLU A 69 7.32 4.39 5.98
CA GLU A 69 7.80 5.69 6.46
C GLU A 69 8.16 6.65 5.32
N SER A 70 8.59 6.12 4.16
CA SER A 70 8.91 6.94 2.98
C SER A 70 7.68 7.61 2.33
N PHE A 71 6.47 7.24 2.75
CA PHE A 71 5.22 7.82 2.27
C PHE A 71 4.54 8.72 3.31
N ILE A 72 5.14 8.87 4.49
CA ILE A 72 4.65 9.82 5.50
C ILE A 72 5.12 11.24 5.08
N PRO A 73 4.22 12.23 5.03
CA PRO A 73 4.57 13.61 4.70
C PRO A 73 5.54 14.27 5.69
#